data_AF-A0A2I7Y926-F1
#
_entry.id   AF-A0A2I7Y926-F1
#
_cell.length_a   1.000
_cell.length_b   1.000
_cell.length_c   1.000
_cell.angle_alpha   90.00
_cell.angle_beta   90.00
_cell.angle_gamma   90.00
#
_symmetry.space_group_name_H-M   'P 1'
#
loop_
_entity.id
_entity.type
_entity.pdbx_description
1 polymer ?
#
loop_
_entity_poly.entity_id
_entity_poly.type
_entity_poly.pdbx_seq_one_letter_code
_entity_poly.pdbx_strand_id
1 'polypeptide(L)'
;MRGVNIMLRLEKDLENLQKELKVCSKEISKADKQVSGILHDIETRNMNAYQGYYLSKELQKVLEARRCWKDRRHEYLEAFAELGGEEKLKALRRKREKRVKRYLKGNGWKNNFSKEALAILEGSAV
;
A
#
# COMPACT_ATOMS: atom_id res chain seq x y z
N MET A 1 -17.14 16.98 12.98
CA MET A 1 -16.88 15.56 12.62
C MET A 1 -16.62 15.30 11.14
N ARG A 2 -17.26 15.99 10.17
CA ARG A 2 -17.09 15.73 8.71
C ARG A 2 -15.63 15.74 8.22
N GLY A 3 -14.82 16.73 8.62
CA GLY A 3 -13.42 16.83 8.17
C GLY A 3 -12.49 15.71 8.67
N VAL A 4 -12.81 15.08 9.81
CA VAL A 4 -12.05 13.93 10.33
C VAL A 4 -12.31 12.68 9.48
N ASN A 5 -13.57 12.45 9.10
CA ASN A 5 -13.93 11.33 8.23
C ASN A 5 -13.30 11.45 6.83
N ILE A 6 -13.25 12.66 6.27
CA ILE A 6 -12.59 12.90 4.98
C ILE A 6 -11.10 12.59 5.05
N MET A 7 -10.41 13.04 6.10
CA MET A 7 -8.99 12.73 6.31
C MET A 7 -8.72 11.23 6.43
N LEU A 8 -9.55 10.50 7.18
CA LEU A 8 -9.39 9.06 7.36
C LEU A 8 -9.67 8.28 6.06
N ARG A 9 -10.63 8.72 5.26
CA ARG A 9 -10.90 8.13 3.93
C ARG A 9 -9.70 8.35 3.00
N LEU A 10 -9.23 9.59 2.89
CA LEU A 10 -8.07 9.91 2.04
C LEU A 10 -6.81 9.14 2.44
N GLU A 11 -6.55 8.99 3.75
CA GLU A 11 -5.45 8.16 4.26
C GLU A 11 -5.61 6.71 3.78
N LYS A 12 -6.79 6.13 3.94
CA LYS A 12 -7.10 4.76 3.51
C LYS A 12 -6.97 4.58 1.99
N ASP A 13 -7.44 5.55 1.21
CA ASP A 13 -7.39 5.50 -0.25
C ASP A 13 -5.94 5.52 -0.75
N LEU A 14 -5.10 6.41 -0.21
CA LEU A 14 -3.66 6.43 -0.49
C LEU A 14 -2.96 5.14 -0.07
N GLU A 15 -3.32 4.55 1.08
CA GLU A 15 -2.76 3.27 1.53
C GLU A 15 -3.14 2.11 0.61
N ASN A 16 -4.39 2.10 0.12
CA ASN A 16 -4.86 1.09 -0.80
C ASN A 16 -4.12 1.21 -2.14
N LEU A 17 -4.02 2.41 -2.70
CA LEU A 17 -3.24 2.64 -3.93
C LEU A 17 -1.77 2.22 -3.77
N GLN A 18 -1.15 2.51 -2.64
CA GLN A 18 0.22 2.06 -2.36
C GLN A 18 0.34 0.53 -2.32
N LYS A 19 -0.67 -0.17 -1.79
CA LYS A 19 -0.72 -1.64 -1.81
C LYS A 19 -0.90 -2.18 -3.23
N GLU A 20 -1.84 -1.62 -3.99
CA GLU A 20 -2.08 -2.03 -5.38
C GLU A 20 -0.84 -1.83 -6.25
N LEU A 21 -0.13 -0.71 -6.10
CA LEU A 21 1.15 -0.47 -6.79
C LEU A 21 2.21 -1.54 -6.49
N LYS A 22 2.25 -2.05 -5.25
CA LYS A 22 3.14 -3.16 -4.88
C LYS A 22 2.70 -4.47 -5.53
N VAL A 23 1.39 -4.76 -5.58
CA VAL A 23 0.85 -5.93 -6.27
C VAL A 23 1.20 -5.88 -7.76
N CYS A 24 0.93 -4.77 -8.44
CA CYS A 24 1.28 -4.61 -9.86
C CYS A 24 2.78 -4.82 -10.08
N SER A 25 3.64 -4.26 -9.22
CA SER A 25 5.09 -4.41 -9.36
C SER A 25 5.54 -5.87 -9.19
N LYS A 26 4.88 -6.62 -8.30
CA LYS A 26 5.12 -8.06 -8.11
C LYS A 26 4.70 -8.88 -9.32
N GLU A 27 3.50 -8.62 -9.87
CA GLU A 27 3.00 -9.35 -11.05
C GLU A 27 3.79 -9.03 -12.32
N ILE A 28 4.24 -7.78 -12.49
CA ILE A 28 5.17 -7.42 -13.59
C ILE A 28 6.47 -8.23 -13.46
N SER A 29 7.06 -8.28 -12.26
CA SER A 29 8.30 -9.04 -12.03
C SER A 29 8.11 -10.55 -12.26
N LYS A 30 6.95 -11.10 -11.91
CA LYS A 30 6.61 -12.49 -12.18
C LYS A 30 6.53 -12.74 -13.70
N ALA A 31 5.86 -11.86 -14.44
CA ALA A 31 5.77 -11.96 -15.88
C ALA A 31 7.14 -11.80 -16.55
N ASP A 32 8.00 -10.89 -16.08
CA ASP A 32 9.37 -10.74 -16.57
C ASP A 32 10.17 -12.05 -16.42
N LYS A 33 10.07 -12.73 -15.27
CA LYS A 33 10.71 -14.04 -15.05
C LYS A 33 10.18 -15.12 -16.00
N GLN A 34 8.87 -15.14 -16.24
CA GLN A 34 8.25 -16.07 -17.18
C GLN A 34 8.72 -15.82 -18.62
N VAL A 35 8.79 -14.55 -19.04
CA VAL A 35 9.35 -14.16 -20.34
C VAL A 35 10.78 -14.67 -20.48
N SER A 36 11.64 -14.43 -19.49
CA SER A 36 13.01 -14.93 -19.51
C SER A 36 13.09 -16.46 -19.61
N GLY A 37 12.23 -17.19 -18.89
CA GLY A 37 12.18 -18.65 -18.98
C GLY A 37 11.78 -19.16 -20.37
N ILE A 38 10.73 -18.58 -20.96
CA ILE A 38 10.26 -18.97 -22.30
C ILE A 38 11.30 -18.63 -23.36
N LEU A 39 11.94 -17.46 -23.28
CA LEU A 39 13.02 -17.08 -24.20
C LEU A 39 14.21 -18.02 -24.09
N HIS A 40 14.60 -18.40 -22.88
CA HIS A 40 15.66 -19.38 -22.67
C HIS A 40 15.31 -20.75 -23.28
N ASP A 41 14.05 -21.20 -23.15
CA ASP A 41 13.58 -22.43 -23.77
C ASP A 41 13.62 -22.35 -25.31
N ILE A 42 13.27 -21.18 -25.88
CA ILE A 42 13.37 -20.91 -27.32
C ILE A 42 14.82 -20.98 -27.80
N GLU A 43 15.77 -20.46 -27.01
CA GLU A 43 17.19 -20.42 -27.38
C GLU A 43 17.88 -21.79 -27.27
N THR A 44 17.47 -22.63 -26.32
CA THR A 44 18.22 -23.84 -25.93
C THR A 44 17.63 -25.14 -26.47
N ARG A 45 16.33 -25.20 -26.73
CA ARG A 45 15.69 -26.45 -27.17
C ARG A 45 15.75 -26.56 -28.69
N ASN A 46 16.20 -27.71 -29.16
CA ASN A 46 16.02 -28.07 -30.56
C ASN A 46 14.55 -28.50 -30.77
N MET A 47 13.74 -27.61 -31.33
CA MET A 47 12.29 -27.74 -31.35
C MET A 47 11.73 -27.80 -32.77
N ASN A 48 10.66 -28.59 -32.96
CA ASN A 48 9.94 -28.62 -34.22
C ASN A 48 8.98 -27.41 -34.35
N ALA A 49 8.42 -27.22 -35.55
CA ALA A 49 7.57 -26.06 -35.84
C ALA A 49 6.33 -25.96 -34.91
N TYR A 50 5.72 -27.08 -34.53
CA TYR A 50 4.57 -27.10 -33.64
C TYR A 50 4.94 -26.65 -32.21
N GLN A 51 6.05 -27.15 -31.68
CA GLN A 51 6.58 -26.76 -30.37
C GLN A 51 6.98 -25.28 -30.34
N GLY A 52 7.61 -24.78 -31.41
CA GLY A 52 7.95 -23.36 -31.55
C GLY A 52 6.71 -22.47 -31.61
N TYR A 53 5.67 -22.88 -32.35
CA TYR A 53 4.39 -22.17 -32.37
C TYR A 53 3.75 -22.08 -30.98
N TYR A 54 3.74 -23.18 -30.24
CA TYR A 54 3.21 -23.22 -28.88
C TYR A 54 3.93 -22.23 -27.95
N LEU A 55 5.26 -22.25 -27.93
CA LEU A 55 6.07 -21.33 -27.12
C LEU A 55 5.88 -19.86 -27.53
N SER A 56 5.75 -19.59 -28.83
CA SER A 56 5.44 -18.24 -29.33
C SER A 56 4.08 -17.75 -28.79
N LYS A 57 3.07 -18.61 -28.78
CA LYS A 57 1.74 -18.27 -28.23
C LYS A 57 1.76 -18.10 -26.73
N GLU A 58 2.55 -18.90 -26.02
CA GLU A 58 2.74 -18.74 -24.58
C GLU A 58 3.44 -17.42 -24.26
N LEU A 59 4.51 -17.08 -24.98
CA LEU A 59 5.22 -15.82 -24.84
C LEU A 59 4.30 -14.61 -25.10
N GLN A 60 3.48 -14.66 -26.15
CA GLN A 60 2.49 -13.62 -26.46
C GLN A 60 1.55 -13.38 -25.27
N LYS A 61 0.97 -14.45 -24.71
CA LYS A 61 0.07 -14.34 -23.55
C LYS A 61 0.74 -13.70 -22.33
N VAL A 62 1.99 -14.09 -22.04
CA VAL A 62 2.73 -13.51 -20.89
C VAL A 62 3.04 -12.03 -21.13
N LEU A 63 3.42 -11.66 -22.36
CA LEU A 63 3.69 -10.26 -22.73
C LEU A 63 2.43 -9.39 -22.68
N GLU A 64 1.29 -9.92 -23.10
CA GLU A 64 -0.01 -9.26 -22.98
C GLU A 64 -0.38 -9.04 -21.51
N ALA A 65 -0.32 -10.08 -20.68
CA ALA A 65 -0.60 -9.97 -19.25
C ALA A 65 0.32 -8.94 -18.57
N ARG A 66 1.62 -8.95 -18.92
CA ARG A 66 2.58 -7.96 -18.44
C ARG A 66 2.19 -6.53 -18.82
N ARG A 67 1.71 -6.32 -20.05
CA ARG A 67 1.26 -5.00 -20.52
C ARG A 67 0.08 -4.50 -19.70
N CYS A 68 -0.94 -5.34 -19.51
CA CYS A 68 -2.09 -5.01 -18.67
C CYS A 68 -1.68 -4.60 -17.25
N TRP A 69 -0.72 -5.31 -16.63
CA TRP A 69 -0.22 -4.93 -15.31
C TRP A 69 0.57 -3.62 -15.28
N LYS A 70 1.31 -3.31 -16.35
CA LYS A 70 2.00 -2.02 -16.49
C LYS A 70 1.03 -0.86 -16.65
N ASP A 71 0.00 -1.03 -17.48
CA ASP A 71 -1.02 -0.03 -17.72
C ASP A 71 -1.78 0.26 -16.42
N ARG A 72 -2.24 -0.78 -15.73
CA ARG A 72 -2.89 -0.65 -14.42
C ARG A 72 -1.98 0.00 -13.36
N ARG A 73 -0.68 -0.34 -13.36
CA ARG A 73 0.29 0.30 -12.46
C ARG A 73 0.42 1.80 -12.75
N HIS A 74 0.37 2.19 -14.02
CA HIS A 74 0.44 3.58 -14.44
C HIS A 74 -0.78 4.35 -13.94
N GLU A 75 -1.99 3.83 -14.17
CA GLU A 75 -3.24 4.42 -13.67
C GLU A 75 -3.22 4.62 -12.15
N TYR A 76 -2.79 3.60 -11.39
CA TYR A 76 -2.68 3.73 -9.93
C TYR A 76 -1.60 4.71 -9.48
N LEU A 77 -0.53 4.86 -10.26
CA LEU A 77 0.54 5.80 -9.94
C LEU A 77 0.06 7.24 -10.15
N GLU A 78 -0.69 7.49 -11.22
CA GLU A 78 -1.31 8.79 -11.50
C GLU A 78 -2.33 9.14 -10.40
N ALA A 79 -3.27 8.25 -10.11
CA ALA A 79 -4.23 8.45 -9.03
C ALA A 79 -3.55 8.70 -7.66
N PHE A 80 -2.47 7.97 -7.37
CA PHE A 80 -1.71 8.18 -6.14
C PHE A 80 -1.04 9.55 -6.11
N ALA A 81 -0.47 10.01 -7.22
CA ALA A 81 0.15 11.32 -7.35
C ALA A 81 -0.89 12.46 -7.22
N GLU A 82 -2.05 12.33 -7.87
CA GLU A 82 -3.15 13.30 -7.80
C GLU A 82 -3.67 13.50 -6.37
N LEU A 83 -3.75 12.42 -5.59
CA LEU A 83 -4.13 12.48 -4.17
C LEU A 83 -3.02 13.03 -3.25
N GLY A 84 -1.87 13.39 -3.81
CA GLY A 84 -0.73 14.01 -3.10
C GLY A 84 0.37 13.02 -2.69
N GLY A 85 0.25 11.75 -3.10
CA GLY A 85 1.28 10.72 -3.00
C GLY A 85 1.80 10.44 -1.59
N GLU A 86 3.07 10.04 -1.54
CA GLU A 86 3.72 9.55 -0.32
C GLU A 86 3.83 10.64 0.75
N GLU A 87 4.12 11.88 0.36
CA GLU A 87 4.25 12.99 1.29
C GLU A 87 2.92 13.33 1.96
N LYS A 88 1.82 13.29 1.21
CA LYS A 88 0.48 13.46 1.78
C LYS A 88 0.14 12.33 2.74
N LEU A 89 0.42 11.08 2.36
CA LEU A 89 0.18 9.93 3.20
C LEU A 89 0.94 10.03 4.54
N LYS A 90 2.23 10.34 4.50
CA LYS A 90 3.05 10.58 5.70
C LYS A 90 2.49 11.70 6.57
N ALA A 91 2.06 12.80 5.97
CA ALA A 91 1.48 13.93 6.69
C ALA A 91 0.16 13.55 7.40
N LEU A 92 -0.70 12.76 6.75
CA LEU A 92 -1.95 12.27 7.33
C LEU A 92 -1.69 11.34 8.51
N ARG A 93 -0.77 10.38 8.37
CA ARG A 93 -0.34 9.48 9.45
C ARG A 93 0.17 10.25 10.67
N ARG A 94 1.06 11.21 10.46
CA ARG A 94 1.57 12.09 11.53
C ARG A 94 0.45 12.87 12.23
N LYS A 95 -0.52 13.40 11.47
CA LYS A 95 -1.68 14.11 12.04
C LYS A 95 -2.56 13.19 12.88
N ARG A 96 -2.79 11.96 12.42
CA ARG A 96 -3.55 10.93 13.14
C ARG A 96 -2.84 10.57 14.45
N GLU A 97 -1.55 10.26 14.41
CA GLU A 97 -0.74 9.95 15.60
C GLU A 97 -0.79 11.07 16.64
N LYS A 98 -0.59 12.33 16.22
CA LYS A 98 -0.69 13.49 17.14
C LYS A 98 -2.08 13.63 17.76
N ARG A 99 -3.14 13.26 17.02
CA ARG A 99 -4.52 13.29 17.54
C ARG A 99 -4.73 12.20 18.58
N VAL A 100 -4.28 10.97 18.29
CA VAL A 100 -4.35 9.84 19.21
C VAL A 100 -3.56 10.14 20.49
N LYS A 101 -2.32 10.65 20.38
CA LYS A 101 -1.50 11.05 21.53
C LYS A 101 -2.18 12.11 22.39
N ARG A 102 -2.80 13.13 21.79
CA ARG A 102 -3.56 14.15 22.53
C ARG A 102 -4.76 13.56 23.25
N TYR A 103 -5.52 12.68 22.57
CA TYR A 103 -6.66 11.99 23.17
C TYR A 103 -6.23 11.13 24.37
N LEU A 104 -5.17 10.33 24.20
CA LEU A 104 -4.61 9.51 25.29
C LEU A 104 -4.09 10.36 26.46
N LYS A 105 -3.42 11.48 26.19
CA LYS A 105 -2.95 12.40 27.24
C LYS A 105 -4.10 13.05 27.99
N GLY A 106 -5.20 13.39 27.30
CA GLY A 106 -6.40 13.98 27.91
C GLY A 106 -7.18 12.97 28.74
N ASN A 107 -7.29 11.72 28.28
CA ASN A 107 -8.01 10.64 28.95
C ASN A 107 -7.08 9.71 29.74
N GLY A 108 -5.96 10.22 30.24
CA GLY A 108 -5.11 9.46 31.14
C GLY A 108 -5.89 9.11 32.42
N TRP A 109 -5.69 7.91 32.98
CA TRP A 109 -6.41 7.44 34.16
C TRP A 109 -6.38 8.46 35.31
N LYS A 110 -5.23 9.12 35.53
CA LYS A 110 -5.06 10.21 36.51
C LYS A 110 -5.95 11.44 36.27
N ASN A 111 -6.27 11.77 35.01
CA ASN A 111 -7.07 12.97 34.68
C ASN A 111 -8.57 12.78 34.95
N ASN A 112 -9.00 11.55 35.23
CA ASN A 112 -10.39 11.23 35.54
C ASN A 112 -10.68 11.24 37.06
N PHE A 113 -9.68 11.52 37.89
CA PHE A 113 -9.85 11.64 39.34
C PHE A 113 -10.20 13.09 39.74
N SER A 114 -11.01 13.24 40.79
CA SER A 114 -11.21 14.54 41.42
C SER A 114 -9.89 15.03 42.06
N LYS A 115 -9.77 16.33 42.28
CA LYS A 115 -8.59 16.91 42.96
C LYS A 115 -8.36 16.29 44.35
N GLU A 116 -9.43 16.00 45.07
CA GLU A 116 -9.38 15.31 46.36
C GLU A 116 -8.87 13.88 46.24
N ALA A 117 -9.35 13.11 45.26
CA ALA A 117 -8.88 11.74 45.03
C ALA A 117 -7.40 11.71 44.59
N LEU A 118 -6.94 12.71 43.83
CA LEU A 118 -5.53 12.86 43.49
C LEU A 118 -4.68 13.19 44.72
N ALA A 119 -5.14 14.09 45.59
CA ALA A 119 -4.42 14.44 46.82
C ALA A 119 -4.33 13.24 47.80
N ILE A 120 -5.37 12.41 47.88
CA ILE A 120 -5.34 11.15 48.66
C ILE A 120 -4.32 10.16 48.06
N LEU A 121 -4.32 9.99 46.74
CA LEU A 121 -3.38 9.08 46.05
C LEU A 121 -1.92 9.54 46.12
N GLU A 122 -1.68 10.84 46.17
CA GLU A 122 -0.34 11.44 46.28
C GLU A 122 0.16 11.55 47.73
N GLY A 123 -0.65 11.11 48.71
CA GLY A 123 -0.31 11.16 50.14
C GLY A 123 -0.26 12.58 50.71
N SER A 124 -0.89 13.54 50.02
CA SER A 124 -0.89 14.96 50.36
C SER A 124 -2.22 15.44 50.98
N ALA A 125 -3.26 14.58 50.99
CA ALA A 125 -4.47 14.80 51.77
C ALA A 125 -4.32 14.20 53.18
N VAL A 126 -4.55 15.03 54.19
CA VAL A 126 -4.76 14.63 55.60
C VAL A 126 -6.25 14.45 55.85
#